data_AF-A0A222VTP9-F1
#
_entry.id   AF-A0A222VTP9-F1
#
_cell.length_a   1.000
_cell.length_b   1.000
_cell.length_c   1.000
_cell.angle_alpha   90.00
_cell.angle_beta   90.00
_cell.angle_gamma   90.00
#
_symmetry.space_group_name_H-M   'P 1'
#
loop_
_entity.id
_entity.type
_entity.pdbx_description
1 polymer ?
#
loop_
_entity_poly.entity_id
_entity_poly.type
_entity_poly.pdbx_seq_one_letter_code
_entity_poly.pdbx_strand_id
1 'polypeptide(L)'
;MHNDPLNAAEPGENSQGNAGAENGQDVRELEDIPSVEVISRAAVMLLSAAAERLGLADDDPDTSPRRDLDEARRLITALAGLVTASGEYLGLHAAPLRDGLQSLQKAFKEASAVPDEPGKGPGEKYTGPVY
;
A
#
# COMPACT_ATOMS: atom_id res chain seq x y z
N MET A 1 32.42 -41.37 -63.08
CA MET A 1 31.26 -40.49 -62.83
C MET A 1 30.64 -41.00 -61.54
N HIS A 2 30.56 -40.29 -60.42
CA HIS A 2 30.79 -38.89 -60.09
C HIS A 2 30.91 -38.86 -58.55
N ASN A 3 31.84 -38.10 -57.99
CA ASN A 3 31.78 -37.69 -56.57
C ASN A 3 30.67 -36.63 -56.44
N ASP A 4 29.92 -36.63 -55.34
CA ASP A 4 29.86 -35.44 -54.46
C ASP A 4 29.17 -35.74 -53.10
N PRO A 5 29.75 -35.28 -51.97
CA PRO A 5 29.15 -35.26 -50.64
C PRO A 5 28.60 -33.86 -50.32
N LEU A 6 27.35 -33.73 -49.83
CA LEU A 6 26.82 -32.58 -49.06
C LEU A 6 25.28 -32.64 -49.00
N ASN A 7 24.72 -32.94 -47.81
CA ASN A 7 23.51 -32.35 -47.21
C ASN A 7 23.21 -33.12 -45.90
N ALA A 8 23.80 -32.77 -44.75
CA ALA A 8 23.39 -31.70 -43.84
C ALA A 8 21.93 -31.78 -43.35
N ALA A 9 21.82 -31.87 -42.02
CA ALA A 9 20.72 -31.49 -41.12
C ALA A 9 19.94 -32.65 -40.45
N GLU A 10 20.22 -32.81 -39.15
CA GLU A 10 19.47 -33.59 -38.17
C GLU A 10 18.09 -32.96 -37.89
N PRO A 11 17.02 -33.75 -37.65
CA PRO A 11 15.79 -33.22 -37.09
C PRO A 11 15.96 -32.98 -35.58
N GLY A 12 15.84 -31.72 -35.17
CA GLY A 12 16.01 -31.28 -33.79
C GLY A 12 14.94 -31.78 -32.83
N GLU A 13 15.39 -32.39 -31.74
CA GLU A 13 14.66 -32.46 -30.47
C GLU A 13 15.22 -31.40 -29.53
N ASN A 14 14.61 -30.22 -29.52
CA ASN A 14 14.69 -29.33 -28.35
C ASN A 14 13.32 -29.28 -27.69
N SER A 15 13.03 -30.37 -26.97
CA SER A 15 12.03 -30.45 -25.94
C SER A 15 12.60 -29.84 -24.66
N GLN A 16 12.29 -28.56 -24.40
CA GLN A 16 12.36 -27.83 -23.12
C GLN A 16 12.02 -26.37 -23.47
N GLY A 17 10.96 -25.72 -23.01
CA GLY A 17 10.10 -25.92 -21.86
C GLY A 17 9.64 -24.51 -21.50
N ASN A 18 8.46 -24.10 -21.96
CA ASN A 18 7.77 -22.97 -21.35
C ASN A 18 6.27 -23.28 -21.25
N ALA A 19 5.99 -24.39 -20.56
CA ALA A 19 4.71 -24.57 -19.91
C ALA A 19 4.82 -23.91 -18.53
N GLY A 20 4.68 -22.58 -18.52
CA GLY A 20 4.57 -21.76 -17.32
C GLY A 20 3.24 -21.01 -17.33
N ALA A 21 2.13 -21.69 -17.64
CA ALA A 21 0.80 -21.20 -17.32
C ALA A 21 0.50 -21.59 -15.88
N GLU A 22 1.05 -20.83 -14.94
CA GLU A 22 0.83 -21.00 -13.51
C GLU A 22 0.24 -19.68 -13.00
N ASN A 23 -0.90 -19.72 -12.31
CA ASN A 23 -1.56 -18.55 -11.72
C ASN A 23 -0.70 -17.95 -10.59
N GLY A 24 0.45 -17.37 -10.94
CA GLY A 24 1.29 -16.56 -10.08
C GLY A 24 0.78 -15.13 -10.12
N GLN A 25 0.55 -14.54 -8.96
CA GLN A 25 0.49 -13.08 -8.85
C GLN A 25 1.66 -12.51 -9.65
N ASP A 26 1.41 -11.63 -10.61
CA ASP A 26 2.43 -11.00 -11.43
C ASP A 26 3.28 -10.10 -10.52
N VAL A 27 4.27 -10.70 -9.86
CA VAL A 27 5.19 -10.01 -8.94
C VAL A 27 6.15 -9.22 -9.82
N ARG A 28 5.86 -7.93 -10.00
CA ARG A 28 6.76 -6.98 -10.65
C ARG A 28 7.97 -6.71 -9.76
N GLU A 29 9.15 -6.72 -10.37
CA GLU A 29 10.39 -6.30 -9.71
C GLU A 29 10.32 -4.83 -9.30
N LEU A 30 10.87 -4.48 -8.13
CA LEU A 30 10.76 -3.12 -7.58
C LEU A 30 11.44 -2.07 -8.46
N GLU A 31 12.45 -2.45 -9.22
CA GLU A 31 13.17 -1.57 -10.15
C GLU A 31 12.29 -1.07 -11.30
N ASP A 32 11.24 -1.81 -11.65
CA ASP A 32 10.31 -1.48 -12.71
C ASP A 32 9.09 -0.67 -12.22
N ILE A 33 8.98 -0.43 -10.90
CA ILE A 33 7.82 0.26 -10.31
C ILE A 33 8.14 1.74 -10.09
N PRO A 34 7.36 2.67 -10.67
CA PRO A 34 7.53 4.10 -10.41
C PRO A 34 7.43 4.43 -8.92
N SER A 35 8.27 5.34 -8.42
CA SER A 35 8.28 5.70 -6.99
C SER A 35 6.93 6.23 -6.49
N VAL A 36 6.17 6.94 -7.34
CA VAL A 36 4.80 7.40 -7.02
C VAL A 36 3.85 6.22 -6.76
N GLU A 37 4.02 5.12 -7.49
CA GLU A 37 3.24 3.90 -7.29
C GLU A 37 3.64 3.20 -5.99
N VAL A 38 4.94 3.13 -5.68
CA VAL A 38 5.43 2.58 -4.40
C VAL A 38 4.87 3.36 -3.21
N ILE A 39 4.95 4.69 -3.25
CA ILE A 39 4.48 5.57 -2.18
C ILE A 39 2.96 5.45 -2.02
N SER A 40 2.20 5.52 -3.11
CA SER A 40 0.73 5.44 -3.04
C SER A 40 0.25 4.07 -2.53
N ARG A 41 0.90 2.97 -2.93
CA ARG A 41 0.61 1.62 -2.38
C ARG A 41 0.92 1.52 -0.89
N ALA A 42 2.06 2.07 -0.45
CA ALA A 42 2.40 2.12 0.97
C ALA A 42 1.39 2.97 1.78
N ALA A 43 0.96 4.10 1.23
CA ALA A 43 -0.06 4.95 1.86
C ALA A 43 -1.41 4.23 1.99
N VAL A 44 -1.85 3.52 0.96
CA VAL A 44 -3.08 2.70 1.00
C VAL A 44 -2.94 1.56 2.02
N MET A 45 -1.80 0.89 2.08
CA MET A 45 -1.54 -0.15 3.09
C MET A 45 -1.66 0.40 4.51
N LEU A 46 -1.06 1.57 4.77
CA LEU A 46 -1.16 2.23 6.07
C LEU A 46 -2.59 2.70 6.38
N LEU A 47 -3.31 3.24 5.40
CA LEU A 47 -4.74 3.60 5.53
C LEU A 47 -5.58 2.40 5.94
N SER A 48 -5.47 1.29 5.22
CA SER A 48 -6.23 0.07 5.48
C SER A 48 -5.90 -0.54 6.85
N ALA A 49 -4.61 -0.64 7.18
CA ALA A 49 -4.18 -1.15 8.48
C ALA A 49 -4.68 -0.26 9.63
N ALA A 50 -4.61 1.07 9.49
CA ALA A 50 -5.12 1.99 10.50
C ALA A 50 -6.63 1.89 10.67
N ALA A 51 -7.39 1.78 9.57
CA ALA A 51 -8.84 1.58 9.61
C ALA A 51 -9.21 0.30 10.37
N GLU A 52 -8.48 -0.79 10.13
CA GLU A 52 -8.68 -2.05 10.84
C GLU A 52 -8.36 -1.93 12.35
N ARG A 53 -7.29 -1.22 12.70
CA ARG A 53 -6.94 -0.94 14.12
C ARG A 53 -7.90 0.03 14.81
N LEU A 54 -8.66 0.81 14.05
CA LEU A 54 -9.79 1.59 14.58
C LEU A 54 -11.08 0.77 14.69
N GLY A 55 -11.09 -0.49 14.24
CA GLY A 55 -12.27 -1.34 14.21
C GLY A 55 -13.24 -1.03 13.07
N LEU A 56 -12.90 -0.11 12.15
CA LEU A 56 -13.79 0.37 11.08
C LEU A 56 -14.14 -0.68 10.02
N ALA A 57 -13.54 -1.87 10.11
CA ALA A 57 -13.79 -2.99 9.21
C ALA A 57 -14.88 -3.95 9.72
N ASP A 58 -15.37 -3.78 10.95
CA ASP A 58 -16.48 -4.56 11.52
C ASP A 58 -17.76 -3.71 11.59
N ASP A 59 -18.92 -4.37 11.74
CA ASP A 59 -20.24 -3.69 11.79
C ASP A 59 -20.35 -2.69 12.95
N ASP A 60 -19.73 -3.01 14.08
CA ASP A 60 -19.60 -2.13 15.24
C ASP A 60 -18.11 -1.90 15.57
N PRO A 61 -17.57 -0.72 15.25
CA PRO A 61 -16.16 -0.40 15.51
C PRO A 61 -15.77 -0.44 16.98
N ASP A 62 -16.68 -0.17 17.91
CA ASP A 62 -16.37 -0.08 19.36
C ASP A 62 -16.23 -1.44 20.02
N THR A 63 -16.83 -2.48 19.44
CA THR A 63 -16.74 -3.87 19.92
C THR A 63 -15.85 -4.76 19.05
N SER A 64 -15.18 -4.19 18.04
CA SER A 64 -14.27 -4.91 17.15
C SER A 64 -13.13 -5.60 17.92
N PRO A 65 -12.88 -6.91 17.68
CA PRO A 65 -11.76 -7.62 18.28
C PRO A 65 -10.40 -7.20 17.71
N ARG A 66 -10.38 -6.43 16.61
CA ARG A 66 -9.15 -5.96 15.94
C ARG A 66 -8.79 -4.52 16.35
N ARG A 67 -9.67 -3.85 17.09
CA ARG A 67 -9.47 -2.48 17.58
C ARG A 67 -8.28 -2.42 18.55
N ASP A 68 -7.34 -1.55 18.23
CA ASP A 68 -6.16 -1.23 19.03
C ASP A 68 -5.73 0.21 18.74
N LEU A 69 -6.07 1.12 19.65
CA LEU A 69 -5.78 2.55 19.48
C LEU A 69 -4.28 2.86 19.58
N ASP A 70 -3.49 2.09 20.33
CA ASP A 70 -2.06 2.34 20.43
C ASP A 70 -1.33 2.00 19.12
N GLU A 71 -1.76 0.94 18.43
CA GLU A 71 -1.29 0.60 17.08
C GLU A 71 -1.85 1.57 16.03
N ALA A 72 -3.14 1.93 16.10
CA ALA A 72 -3.74 2.92 15.19
C ALA A 72 -2.99 4.26 15.22
N ARG A 73 -2.61 4.75 16.42
CA ARG A 73 -1.85 5.99 16.59
C ARG A 73 -0.55 5.98 15.79
N ARG A 74 0.18 4.86 15.81
CA ARG A 74 1.47 4.71 15.11
C ARG A 74 1.27 4.72 13.59
N LEU A 75 0.28 3.98 13.10
CA LEU A 75 -0.04 3.89 11.67
C LEU A 75 -0.52 5.24 11.10
N ILE A 76 -1.43 5.92 11.79
CA ILE A 76 -1.93 7.24 11.37
C ILE A 76 -0.79 8.27 11.38
N THR A 77 0.09 8.23 12.39
CA THR A 77 1.25 9.12 12.45
C THR A 77 2.25 8.86 11.32
N ALA A 78 2.51 7.60 10.99
CA ALA A 78 3.37 7.22 9.88
C ALA A 78 2.78 7.67 8.53
N LEU A 79 1.48 7.42 8.32
CA LEU A 79 0.76 7.85 7.13
C LEU A 79 0.79 9.38 6.97
N ALA A 80 0.55 10.13 8.04
CA ALA A 80 0.61 11.58 8.02
C ALA A 80 1.99 12.10 7.59
N GLY A 81 3.07 11.52 8.14
CA GLY A 81 4.42 11.85 7.71
C GLY A 81 4.65 11.56 6.23
N LEU A 82 4.23 10.37 5.77
CA LEU A 82 4.37 9.95 4.37
C LEU A 82 3.61 10.88 3.41
N VAL A 83 2.33 11.14 3.67
CA VAL A 83 1.46 11.96 2.80
C VAL A 83 1.90 13.42 2.77
N THR A 84 2.33 13.97 3.91
CA THR A 84 2.86 15.34 3.96
C THR A 84 4.17 15.45 3.19
N ALA A 85 5.11 14.53 3.41
CA ALA A 85 6.42 14.57 2.75
C ALA A 85 6.34 14.30 1.23
N SER A 86 5.41 13.46 0.78
CA SER A 86 5.28 13.08 -0.63
C SER A 86 4.27 13.91 -1.42
N GLY A 87 3.59 14.87 -0.78
CA GLY A 87 2.42 15.55 -1.34
C GLY A 87 2.62 16.24 -2.69
N GLU A 88 3.81 16.79 -2.95
CA GLU A 88 4.13 17.45 -4.23
C GLU A 88 4.36 16.45 -5.39
N TYR A 89 4.73 15.21 -5.08
CA TYR A 89 5.05 14.17 -6.07
C TYR A 89 3.83 13.29 -6.42
N LEU A 90 2.81 13.28 -5.56
CA LEU A 90 1.65 12.40 -5.71
C LEU A 90 0.62 12.88 -6.75
N GLY A 91 0.71 14.13 -7.21
CA GLY A 91 -0.22 14.70 -8.20
C GLY A 91 -1.69 14.49 -7.80
N LEU A 92 -2.46 13.86 -8.69
CA LEU A 92 -3.89 13.60 -8.48
C LEU A 92 -4.20 12.63 -7.32
N HIS A 93 -3.23 11.82 -6.87
CA HIS A 93 -3.41 10.88 -5.78
C HIS A 93 -3.30 11.54 -4.39
N ALA A 94 -2.80 12.78 -4.31
CA ALA A 94 -2.56 13.45 -3.03
C ALA A 94 -3.85 13.75 -2.27
N ALA A 95 -4.89 14.25 -2.95
CA ALA A 95 -6.13 14.67 -2.30
C ALA A 95 -6.88 13.49 -1.65
N PRO A 96 -7.16 12.38 -2.35
CA PRO A 96 -7.83 11.22 -1.73
C PRO A 96 -7.08 10.64 -0.52
N LEU A 97 -5.75 10.64 -0.55
CA LEU A 97 -4.94 10.14 0.57
C LEU A 97 -5.01 11.07 1.79
N ARG A 98 -5.06 12.39 1.59
CA ARG A 98 -5.27 13.36 2.66
C ARG A 98 -6.67 13.25 3.26
N ASP A 99 -7.68 13.08 2.42
CA ASP A 99 -9.08 12.94 2.88
C ASP A 99 -9.26 11.64 3.70
N GLY A 100 -8.66 10.54 3.24
CA GLY A 100 -8.62 9.28 3.98
C GLY A 100 -7.90 9.42 5.33
N LEU A 101 -6.72 10.06 5.33
CA LEU A 101 -5.97 10.34 6.57
C LEU A 101 -6.80 11.19 7.55
N GLN A 102 -7.43 12.26 7.08
CA GLN A 102 -8.25 13.13 7.94
C GLN A 102 -9.45 12.38 8.52
N SER A 103 -10.05 11.47 7.75
CA SER A 103 -11.14 10.61 8.21
C SER A 103 -10.68 9.67 9.35
N LEU A 104 -9.49 9.06 9.22
CA LEU A 104 -8.91 8.24 10.29
C LEU A 104 -8.58 9.05 11.54
N GLN A 105 -8.04 10.26 11.38
CA GLN A 105 -7.73 11.15 12.52
C GLN A 105 -8.99 11.52 13.31
N LYS A 106 -10.10 11.81 12.61
CA LYS A 106 -11.40 12.07 13.25
C LYS A 106 -11.93 10.84 13.96
N ALA A 107 -11.96 9.69 13.28
CA ALA A 107 -12.40 8.43 13.87
C ALA A 107 -11.57 8.05 15.11
N PHE A 108 -10.25 8.25 15.07
CA PHE A 108 -9.39 8.05 16.24
C PHE A 108 -9.78 8.96 17.42
N LYS A 109 -10.00 10.24 17.14
CA LYS A 109 -10.38 11.24 18.15
C LYS A 109 -11.72 10.89 18.80
N GLU A 110 -12.70 10.46 18.02
CA GLU A 110 -14.00 9.99 18.49
C GLU A 110 -13.90 8.70 19.31
N ALA A 111 -13.04 7.77 18.87
CA ALA A 111 -12.79 6.49 19.49
C ALA A 111 -12.03 6.57 20.83
N SER A 112 -11.27 7.65 21.04
CA SER A 112 -10.41 7.82 22.23
C SER A 112 -11.21 8.22 23.46
N ALA A 113 -11.11 7.43 24.53
CA ALA A 113 -11.72 7.76 25.82
C ALA A 113 -11.12 9.02 26.47
N VAL A 114 -9.86 9.34 26.13
CA VAL A 114 -9.16 10.56 26.56
C VAL A 114 -8.72 11.30 25.31
N PRO A 115 -9.41 12.37 24.92
CA PRO A 115 -9.03 13.14 23.73
C PRO A 115 -7.65 13.77 23.89
N ASP A 116 -6.82 13.67 22.84
CA ASP A 116 -5.57 14.42 22.76
C ASP A 116 -5.88 15.93 22.64
N GLU A 117 -4.97 16.76 23.15
CA GLU A 117 -5.04 18.21 22.92
C GLU A 117 -4.99 18.52 21.41
N PRO A 118 -5.61 19.62 20.94
CA PRO A 118 -5.51 20.04 19.54
C PRO A 118 -4.06 20.16 19.07
N GLY A 119 -3.71 19.48 17.98
CA GLY A 119 -2.35 19.43 17.43
C GLY A 119 -1.49 18.30 18.02
N LYS A 120 -2.01 17.51 18.95
CA LYS A 120 -1.32 16.38 19.61
C LYS A 120 -1.90 15.02 19.25
N GLY A 121 -3.00 14.98 18.50
CA GLY A 121 -3.57 13.75 17.98
C GLY A 121 -2.62 13.04 17.00
N PRO A 122 -2.91 11.76 16.65
CA PRO A 122 -2.10 11.00 15.73
C PRO A 122 -1.89 11.73 14.39
N GLY A 123 -0.63 11.94 14.00
CA GLY A 123 -0.28 12.65 12.77
C GLY A 123 -0.51 14.16 12.75
N GLU A 124 -1.18 14.76 13.75
CA GLU A 124 -1.53 16.19 13.75
C GLU A 124 -0.33 17.12 13.77
N LYS A 125 0.84 16.65 14.21
CA LYS A 125 2.10 17.38 14.08
C LYS A 125 2.46 17.72 12.62
N TYR A 126 1.94 16.95 11.66
CA TYR A 126 2.17 17.16 10.22
C TYR A 126 0.98 17.81 9.51
N THR A 127 -0.25 17.57 9.98
CA THR A 127 -1.49 17.98 9.29
C THR A 127 -2.17 19.18 9.94
N GLY A 128 -1.76 19.55 11.16
CA GLY A 128 -2.52 20.44 12.02
C GLY A 128 -3.68 19.71 12.74
N PRO A 129 -4.39 20.42 13.65
CA PRO A 129 -5.51 19.86 14.40
C PRO A 129 -6.68 19.45 13.51
N VAL A 130 -7.34 18.34 13.83
CA VAL A 130 -8.62 17.97 13.24
C VAL A 130 -9.79 18.37 14.14
N TYR A 131 -10.81 18.98 13.55
CA TYR A 131 -12.04 19.44 14.22
C TYR A 131 -13.22 18.55 13.87
#